data_AF-A0AAU3JUI4-F1
#
_entry.id   AF-A0AAU3JUI4-F1
#
_cell.length_a   1.000
_cell.length_b   1.000
_cell.length_c   1.000
_cell.angle_alpha   90.00
_cell.angle_beta   90.00
_cell.angle_gamma   90.00
#
_symmetry.space_group_name_H-M   'P 1'
#
loop_
_entity.id
_entity.type
_entity.pdbx_description
1 polymer ?
#
loop_
_entity_poly.entity_id
_entity_poly.type
_entity_poly.pdbx_seq_one_letter_code
_entity_poly.pdbx_strand_id
1 'polypeptide(L)'
;MLVELGVRPGAPLIVHASLRGAGLGPSLVRDCLLGQLGAGGTLVVPAFTPENSDTSLAYRTATEGLTEREKAALRASMPPFVPDSTPCPSTGALAECVRTTPGAVRSTHPQTSFAGLGPRAAELLGAHDPHCHLGERSPLAALYAADAQILLLRVGFDVCSAFHLAEYRMTPPAPLRTYRCVVGERGNWISYEDLVLDDSDFGVIGKRLPRELVVEREWAGKTVTLCAMRDVVDHAVDQMAGYRPGLT
;
A
#
# COMPACT_ATOMS: atom_id res chain seq x y z
N MET A 1 4.71 7.67 22.88
CA MET A 1 3.79 7.29 21.78
C MET A 1 4.13 5.95 21.13
N LEU A 2 5.16 5.79 20.27
CA LEU A 2 5.37 4.53 19.52
C LEU A 2 5.62 3.30 20.43
N VAL A 3 6.38 3.49 21.52
CA VAL A 3 6.57 2.48 22.58
C VAL A 3 5.23 2.11 23.23
N GLU A 4 4.42 3.12 23.57
CA GLU A 4 3.12 2.92 24.25
C GLU A 4 2.05 2.31 23.33
N LEU A 5 2.20 2.45 22.02
CA LEU A 5 1.40 1.75 21.01
C LEU A 5 1.78 0.28 20.90
N GLY A 6 3.00 -0.10 21.31
CA GLY A 6 3.49 -1.48 21.19
C GLY A 6 4.18 -1.79 19.87
N VAL A 7 4.80 -0.80 19.21
CA VAL A 7 5.65 -1.05 18.04
C VAL A 7 6.84 -1.90 18.47
N ARG A 8 6.94 -3.11 17.91
CA ARG A 8 7.94 -4.12 18.28
C ARG A 8 9.30 -3.81 17.66
N PRO A 9 10.37 -3.64 18.47
CA PRO A 9 11.72 -3.60 17.94
C PRO A 9 12.05 -4.86 17.14
N GLY A 10 12.81 -4.73 16.06
CA GLY A 10 13.22 -5.85 15.21
C GLY A 10 12.15 -6.36 14.23
N ALA A 11 10.89 -5.95 14.38
CA ALA A 11 9.80 -6.44 13.52
C ALA A 11 9.70 -5.64 12.19
N PRO A 12 9.11 -6.22 11.14
CA PRO A 12 8.61 -5.47 10.01
C PRO A 12 7.39 -4.63 10.41
N LEU A 13 7.34 -3.39 9.93
CA LEU A 13 6.23 -2.47 10.16
C LEU A 13 5.83 -1.82 8.84
N ILE A 14 4.60 -2.09 8.37
CA ILE A 14 4.01 -1.35 7.26
C ILE A 14 3.26 -0.13 7.80
N VAL A 15 3.53 1.04 7.21
CA VAL A 15 2.98 2.31 7.67
C VAL A 15 2.17 2.99 6.57
N HIS A 16 0.93 3.33 6.92
CA HIS A 16 0.07 4.25 6.18
C HIS A 16 0.01 5.56 6.96
N ALA A 17 0.24 6.71 6.33
CA ALA A 17 0.38 7.96 7.08
C ALA A 17 -0.18 9.19 6.36
N SER A 18 -0.80 10.08 7.16
CA SER A 18 -1.10 11.44 6.77
C SER A 18 -0.39 12.44 7.69
N LEU A 19 0.65 13.09 7.15
CA LEU A 19 1.41 14.11 7.88
C LEU A 19 0.79 15.52 7.78
N ARG A 20 -0.29 15.67 7.00
CA ARG A 20 -0.96 16.95 6.82
C ARG A 20 -1.43 17.50 8.17
N GLY A 21 -0.97 18.69 8.52
CA GLY A 21 -1.30 19.32 9.80
C GLY A 21 -0.73 18.63 11.04
N ALA A 22 0.26 17.72 10.91
CA ALA A 22 0.96 17.13 12.06
C ALA A 22 2.03 18.08 12.65
N GLY A 23 2.49 19.05 11.85
CA GLY A 23 3.61 19.93 12.22
C GLY A 23 4.98 19.27 12.19
N LEU A 24 5.09 18.00 11.76
CA LEU A 24 6.37 17.28 11.60
C LEU A 24 6.69 17.02 10.13
N GLY A 25 7.97 17.13 9.79
CA GLY A 25 8.49 16.74 8.48
C GLY A 25 8.59 15.22 8.33
N PRO A 26 8.47 14.68 7.10
CA PRO A 26 8.49 13.24 6.85
C PRO A 26 9.81 12.57 7.28
N SER A 27 10.96 13.24 7.13
CA SER A 27 12.25 12.72 7.58
C SER A 27 12.28 12.44 9.08
N LEU A 28 11.77 13.37 9.90
CA LEU A 28 11.72 13.18 11.35
C LEU A 28 10.81 12.00 11.72
N VAL A 29 9.66 11.87 11.06
CA VAL A 29 8.74 10.74 11.29
C VAL A 29 9.40 9.41 10.91
N ARG A 30 10.05 9.34 9.75
CA ARG A 30 10.84 8.17 9.31
C ARG A 30 11.91 7.82 10.35
N ASP A 31 12.68 8.81 10.82
CA ASP A 31 13.79 8.59 11.75
C ASP A 31 13.29 8.12 13.12
N CYS A 32 12.17 8.65 13.62
CA CYS A 32 11.53 8.16 14.84
C CYS A 32 11.02 6.71 14.69
N LEU A 33 10.43 6.36 13.55
CA LEU A 33 9.97 4.99 13.28
C LEU A 33 11.16 4.02 13.23
N LEU A 34 12.22 4.35 12.47
CA LEU A 34 13.43 3.54 12.40
C LEU A 34 14.12 3.42 13.77
N GLY A 35 14.17 4.52 14.54
CA GLY A 35 14.71 4.51 15.90
C GLY A 35 13.94 3.58 16.83
N GLN A 36 12.61 3.56 16.75
CA GLN A 36 11.78 2.63 17.52
C GLN A 36 11.96 1.17 17.09
N LEU A 37 12.07 0.92 15.79
CA LEU A 37 12.28 -0.41 15.23
C LEU A 37 13.69 -0.95 15.54
N GLY A 38 14.67 -0.06 15.71
CA GLY A 38 16.07 -0.41 15.94
C GLY A 38 16.74 -1.06 14.74
N ALA A 39 18.01 -1.46 14.90
CA ALA A 39 18.84 -1.96 13.80
C ALA A 39 18.32 -3.25 13.13
N GLY A 40 17.50 -4.04 13.83
CA GLY A 40 16.91 -5.27 13.30
C GLY A 40 15.57 -5.07 12.57
N GLY A 41 14.90 -3.93 12.76
CA GLY A 41 13.54 -3.74 12.25
C GLY A 41 13.50 -3.18 10.84
N THR A 42 12.37 -3.37 10.15
CA THR A 42 12.20 -2.98 8.75
C THR A 42 10.95 -2.12 8.59
N LEU A 43 11.13 -0.87 8.19
CA LEU A 43 10.04 0.05 7.87
C LEU A 43 9.62 -0.17 6.41
N VAL A 44 8.32 -0.34 6.17
CA VAL A 44 7.73 -0.47 4.84
C VAL A 44 6.60 0.54 4.69
N VAL A 45 6.46 1.08 3.48
CA VAL A 45 5.36 1.96 3.08
C VAL A 45 4.85 1.52 1.72
N PRO A 46 3.54 1.63 1.44
CA PRO A 46 3.10 1.61 0.05
C PRO A 46 3.76 2.78 -0.69
N ALA A 47 4.12 2.55 -1.95
CA ALA A 47 4.70 3.54 -2.85
C ALA A 47 3.97 3.44 -4.20
N PHE A 48 2.64 3.46 -4.14
CA PHE A 48 1.77 3.19 -5.29
C PHE A 48 1.89 4.29 -6.34
N THR A 49 1.69 3.88 -7.59
CA THR A 49 1.80 4.68 -8.80
C THR A 49 0.56 4.47 -9.68
N PRO A 50 -0.64 4.83 -9.18
CA PRO A 50 -1.88 4.70 -9.95
C PRO A 50 -1.84 5.52 -11.26
N GLU A 51 -0.95 6.51 -11.37
CA GLU A 51 -0.72 7.29 -12.59
C GLU A 51 -0.21 6.42 -13.74
N ASN A 52 0.43 5.28 -13.46
CA ASN A 52 0.86 4.30 -14.46
C ASN A 52 -0.20 3.21 -14.70
N SER A 53 -1.46 3.61 -14.79
CA SER A 53 -2.61 2.73 -15.00
C SER A 53 -3.67 3.43 -15.82
N ASP A 54 -4.28 2.76 -16.79
CA ASP A 54 -5.44 3.34 -17.49
C ASP A 54 -6.79 3.04 -16.83
N THR A 55 -6.80 2.25 -15.75
CA THR A 55 -7.99 1.94 -14.96
C THR A 55 -8.11 2.77 -13.69
N SER A 56 -7.07 3.51 -13.30
CA SER A 56 -7.05 4.28 -12.06
C SER A 56 -7.89 5.56 -12.15
N LEU A 57 -8.31 6.07 -10.99
CA LEU A 57 -8.96 7.38 -10.90
C LEU A 57 -8.03 8.49 -11.42
N ALA A 58 -6.74 8.46 -11.08
CA ALA A 58 -5.76 9.46 -11.51
C ALA A 58 -5.71 9.61 -13.03
N TYR A 59 -5.65 8.50 -13.77
CA TYR A 59 -5.64 8.53 -15.24
C TYR A 59 -6.99 8.93 -15.81
N ARG A 60 -8.11 8.42 -15.26
CA ARG A 60 -9.45 8.78 -15.72
C ARG A 60 -9.72 10.28 -15.60
N THR A 61 -9.33 10.88 -14.47
CA THR A 61 -9.42 12.34 -14.27
C THR A 61 -8.47 13.09 -15.23
N ALA A 62 -7.23 12.64 -15.40
CA ALA A 62 -6.28 13.29 -16.30
C ALA A 62 -6.65 13.22 -17.78
N THR A 63 -7.54 12.29 -18.16
CA THR A 63 -7.97 12.06 -19.55
C THR A 63 -9.43 12.48 -19.81
N GLU A 64 -10.09 13.03 -18.80
CA GLU A 64 -11.45 13.53 -18.92
C GLU A 64 -11.48 14.70 -19.92
N GLY A 65 -12.39 14.63 -20.90
CA GLY A 65 -12.54 15.66 -21.94
C GLY A 65 -11.54 15.58 -23.10
N LEU A 66 -10.53 14.71 -23.06
CA LEU A 66 -9.61 14.51 -24.18
C LEU A 66 -10.27 13.76 -25.34
N THR A 67 -9.93 14.14 -26.57
CA THR A 67 -10.25 13.39 -27.79
C THR A 67 -9.48 12.07 -27.85
N GLU A 68 -9.95 11.13 -28.67
CA GLU A 68 -9.25 9.85 -28.86
C GLU A 68 -7.82 10.02 -29.41
N ARG A 69 -7.57 11.04 -30.23
CA ARG A 69 -6.23 11.36 -30.72
C ARG A 69 -5.32 11.84 -29.59
N GLU A 70 -5.82 12.66 -28.69
CA GLU A 70 -5.06 13.15 -27.53
C GLU A 70 -4.78 12.03 -26.52
N LYS A 71 -5.77 11.16 -26.25
CA LYS A 71 -5.57 9.97 -25.42
C LYS A 71 -4.52 9.04 -26.03
N ALA A 72 -4.55 8.81 -27.34
CA ALA A 72 -3.53 8.00 -28.02
C ALA A 72 -2.13 8.62 -27.90
N ALA A 73 -2.01 9.94 -28.07
CA ALA A 73 -0.74 10.65 -27.90
C ALA A 73 -0.22 10.60 -26.46
N LEU A 74 -1.10 10.78 -25.47
CA LEU A 74 -0.75 10.61 -24.06
C LEU A 74 -0.23 9.19 -23.80
N ARG A 75 -0.97 8.17 -24.21
CA ARG A 75 -0.57 6.76 -24.05
C ARG A 75 0.80 6.46 -24.65
N ALA A 76 1.10 7.01 -25.83
CA ALA A 76 2.40 6.82 -26.49
C ALA A 76 3.56 7.52 -25.76
N SER A 77 3.30 8.59 -25.02
CA SER A 77 4.32 9.40 -24.33
C SER A 77 4.56 9.01 -22.87
N MET A 78 3.64 8.26 -22.26
CA MET A 78 3.70 7.90 -20.85
C MET A 78 5.02 7.19 -20.50
N PRO A 79 5.71 7.63 -19.44
CA PRO A 79 6.95 6.99 -19.01
C PRO A 79 6.68 5.62 -18.38
N PRO A 80 7.62 4.67 -18.51
CA PRO A 80 7.57 3.41 -17.80
C PRO A 80 7.78 3.63 -16.30
N PHE A 81 7.29 2.69 -15.50
CA PHE A 81 7.69 2.60 -14.09
C PHE A 81 9.17 2.21 -14.00
N VAL A 82 9.92 2.96 -13.18
CA VAL A 82 11.31 2.72 -12.84
C VAL A 82 11.42 2.86 -11.31
N PRO A 83 11.73 1.78 -10.57
CA PRO A 83 11.65 1.77 -9.11
C PRO A 83 12.33 2.97 -8.42
N ASP A 84 13.54 3.33 -8.89
CA ASP A 84 14.37 4.35 -8.28
C ASP A 84 13.91 5.79 -8.57
N SER A 85 13.26 6.03 -9.71
CA SER A 85 12.97 7.39 -10.18
C SER A 85 11.48 7.75 -10.26
N THR A 86 10.57 6.78 -10.39
CA THR A 86 9.13 7.09 -10.47
C THR A 86 8.60 7.59 -9.12
N PRO A 87 8.08 8.82 -9.02
CA PRO A 87 7.53 9.34 -7.77
C PRO A 87 6.25 8.62 -7.37
N CYS A 88 5.87 8.65 -6.08
CA CYS A 88 4.59 8.11 -5.59
C CYS A 88 3.72 9.22 -4.94
N PRO A 89 3.33 10.26 -5.69
CA PRO A 89 2.70 11.46 -5.12
C PRO A 89 1.35 11.17 -4.46
N SER A 90 0.61 10.18 -4.97
CA SER A 90 -0.69 9.76 -4.46
C SER A 90 -0.63 9.04 -3.10
N THR A 91 0.56 8.59 -2.65
CA THR A 91 0.68 7.82 -1.39
C THR A 91 1.11 8.69 -0.19
N GLY A 92 1.58 9.91 -0.43
CA GLY A 92 1.88 10.90 0.60
C GLY A 92 3.36 11.09 0.92
N ALA A 93 3.65 12.13 1.70
CA ALA A 93 5.01 12.63 1.92
C ALA A 93 5.94 11.66 2.67
N LEU A 94 5.40 10.83 3.56
CA LEU A 94 6.20 9.81 4.24
C LEU A 94 6.67 8.73 3.25
N ALA A 95 5.78 8.29 2.36
CA ALA A 95 6.10 7.27 1.37
C ALA A 95 7.23 7.73 0.43
N GLU A 96 7.10 8.95 -0.10
CA GLU A 96 8.12 9.54 -0.97
C GLU A 96 9.47 9.73 -0.23
N CYS A 97 9.43 10.14 1.04
CA CYS A 97 10.62 10.27 1.86
C CYS A 97 11.32 8.92 2.10
N VAL A 98 10.57 7.88 2.47
CA VAL A 98 11.14 6.53 2.68
C VAL A 98 11.74 6.01 1.37
N ARG A 99 10.99 6.09 0.26
CA ARG A 99 11.40 5.62 -1.06
C ARG A 99 12.69 6.26 -1.57
N THR A 100 12.90 7.55 -1.27
CA THR A 100 14.07 8.31 -1.73
C THR A 100 15.24 8.32 -0.74
N THR A 101 15.09 7.66 0.42
CA THR A 101 16.16 7.56 1.41
C THR A 101 17.25 6.62 0.89
N PRO A 102 18.55 6.98 0.96
CA PRO A 102 19.64 6.07 0.59
C PRO A 102 19.54 4.73 1.32
N GLY A 103 19.65 3.63 0.58
CA GLY A 103 19.49 2.28 1.11
C GLY A 103 18.04 1.76 1.12
N ALA A 104 17.07 2.54 0.66
CA ALA A 104 15.71 2.05 0.44
C ALA A 104 15.68 1.00 -0.68
N VAL A 105 14.83 -0.01 -0.51
CA VAL A 105 14.48 -0.98 -1.55
C VAL A 105 13.05 -0.72 -1.96
N ARG A 106 12.76 -0.81 -3.27
CA ARG A 106 11.40 -0.74 -3.80
C ARG A 106 11.07 -1.97 -4.64
N SER A 107 9.92 -2.56 -4.40
CA SER A 107 9.42 -3.68 -5.21
C SER A 107 9.10 -3.23 -6.64
N THR A 108 9.07 -4.17 -7.59
CA THR A 108 9.05 -3.85 -9.03
C THR A 108 7.68 -3.69 -9.66
N HIS A 109 6.57 -3.87 -8.94
CA HIS A 109 5.24 -3.77 -9.56
C HIS A 109 4.91 -2.34 -10.03
N PRO A 110 4.55 -2.11 -11.31
CA PRO A 110 4.44 -0.78 -11.88
C PRO A 110 3.35 0.14 -11.31
N GLN A 111 2.43 -0.40 -10.52
CA GLN A 111 1.24 0.32 -10.01
C GLN A 111 1.10 0.25 -8.49
N THR A 112 1.51 -0.85 -7.86
CA THR A 112 1.25 -1.16 -6.44
C THR A 112 2.55 -1.42 -5.67
N SER A 113 3.67 -0.85 -6.13
CA SER A 113 4.96 -1.07 -5.47
C SER A 113 4.98 -0.62 -4.01
N PHE A 114 5.83 -1.25 -3.21
CA PHE A 114 6.16 -0.86 -1.84
C PHE A 114 7.61 -0.43 -1.76
N ALA A 115 7.92 0.48 -0.84
CA ALA A 115 9.28 0.88 -0.50
C ALA A 115 9.60 0.54 0.95
N GLY A 116 10.86 0.21 1.26
CA GLY A 116 11.24 -0.14 2.61
C GLY A 116 12.70 0.11 2.94
N LEU A 117 12.96 0.26 4.24
CA LEU A 117 14.26 0.53 4.85
C LEU A 117 14.49 -0.46 5.99
N GLY A 118 15.65 -1.09 6.02
CA GLY A 118 16.02 -2.05 7.06
C GLY A 118 16.55 -3.37 6.48
N PRO A 119 17.07 -4.26 7.34
CA PRO A 119 17.82 -5.44 6.91
C PRO A 119 17.00 -6.44 6.10
N ARG A 120 15.67 -6.47 6.26
CA ARG A 120 14.78 -7.39 5.54
C ARG A 120 14.07 -6.74 4.34
N ALA A 121 14.37 -5.50 4.00
CA ALA A 121 13.66 -4.80 2.91
C ALA A 121 13.81 -5.54 1.56
N ALA A 122 15.02 -6.02 1.24
CA ALA A 122 15.25 -6.79 0.01
C ALA A 122 14.51 -8.15 0.01
N GLU A 123 14.45 -8.83 1.15
CA GLU A 123 13.73 -10.10 1.31
C GLU A 123 12.22 -9.89 1.13
N LEU A 124 11.64 -8.91 1.82
CA LEU A 124 10.19 -8.69 1.86
C LEU A 124 9.64 -8.08 0.57
N LEU A 125 10.45 -7.28 -0.14
CA LEU A 125 10.00 -6.51 -1.31
C LEU A 125 10.54 -7.04 -2.65
N GLY A 126 11.48 -7.97 -2.62
CA GLY A 126 12.17 -8.46 -3.82
C GLY A 126 11.28 -9.27 -4.76
N ALA A 127 10.30 -10.00 -4.22
CA ALA A 127 9.31 -10.73 -5.00
C ALA A 127 8.03 -9.88 -5.14
N HIS A 128 7.77 -9.38 -6.34
CA HIS A 128 6.52 -8.72 -6.68
C HIS A 128 6.16 -9.01 -8.14
N ASP A 129 5.31 -10.02 -8.34
CA ASP A 129 4.92 -10.49 -9.66
C ASP A 129 4.17 -9.38 -10.43
N PRO A 130 4.54 -9.08 -11.68
CA PRO A 130 3.91 -8.02 -12.49
C PRO A 130 2.42 -8.26 -12.78
N HIS A 131 1.91 -9.48 -12.58
CA HIS A 131 0.51 -9.86 -12.76
C HIS A 131 -0.19 -10.14 -11.41
N CYS A 132 0.35 -9.62 -10.31
CA CYS A 132 -0.24 -9.72 -8.98
C CYS A 132 -0.05 -8.39 -8.23
N HIS A 133 -1.11 -7.60 -8.16
CA HIS A 133 -1.14 -6.31 -7.46
C HIS A 133 -0.76 -6.47 -6.00
N LEU A 134 -1.52 -7.28 -5.25
CA LEU A 134 -1.52 -7.26 -3.78
C LEU A 134 -1.84 -8.63 -3.14
N GLY A 135 -1.78 -9.71 -3.92
CA GLY A 135 -2.07 -11.09 -3.46
C GLY A 135 -0.85 -11.89 -2.99
N GLU A 136 -0.91 -13.21 -3.12
CA GLU A 136 0.10 -14.16 -2.60
C GLU A 136 1.50 -14.00 -3.21
N ARG A 137 1.62 -13.38 -4.40
CA ARG A 137 2.90 -13.11 -5.07
C ARG A 137 3.32 -11.64 -4.96
N SER A 138 2.89 -10.98 -3.89
CA SER A 138 3.19 -9.58 -3.58
C SER A 138 3.85 -9.41 -2.21
N PRO A 139 4.43 -8.23 -1.93
CA PRO A 139 4.98 -7.90 -0.62
C PRO A 139 4.00 -8.02 0.54
N LEU A 140 2.68 -7.88 0.32
CA LEU A 140 1.71 -8.05 1.41
C LEU A 140 1.72 -9.48 1.95
N ALA A 141 1.83 -10.49 1.09
CA ALA A 141 1.91 -11.89 1.52
C ALA A 141 3.22 -12.16 2.29
N ALA A 142 4.33 -11.58 1.85
CA ALA A 142 5.62 -11.67 2.55
C ALA A 142 5.58 -10.99 3.93
N LEU A 143 4.96 -9.80 4.03
CA LEU A 143 4.76 -9.08 5.29
C LEU A 143 3.83 -9.85 6.26
N TYR A 144 2.75 -10.42 5.75
CA TYR A 144 1.85 -11.29 6.51
C TYR A 144 2.62 -12.51 7.04
N ALA A 145 3.39 -13.20 6.19
CA ALA A 145 4.19 -14.34 6.58
C ALA A 145 5.28 -13.98 7.60
N ALA A 146 5.82 -12.76 7.53
CA ALA A 146 6.82 -12.24 8.46
C ALA A 146 6.26 -11.70 9.78
N ASP A 147 4.96 -11.85 10.04
CA ASP A 147 4.27 -11.32 11.23
C ASP A 147 4.49 -9.80 11.40
N ALA A 148 4.30 -9.05 10.31
CA ALA A 148 4.41 -7.60 10.33
C ALA A 148 3.32 -6.95 11.20
N GLN A 149 3.63 -5.76 11.72
CA GLN A 149 2.61 -4.86 12.28
C GLN A 149 2.17 -3.85 11.22
N ILE A 150 0.93 -3.38 11.32
CA ILE A 150 0.40 -2.26 10.53
C ILE A 150 0.25 -1.07 11.45
N LEU A 151 0.81 0.07 11.05
CA LEU A 151 0.59 1.37 11.70
C LEU A 151 -0.20 2.29 10.77
N LEU A 152 -1.40 2.66 11.20
CA LEU A 152 -2.22 3.69 10.59
C LEU A 152 -1.95 5.01 11.34
N LEU A 153 -1.06 5.83 10.79
CA LEU A 153 -0.60 7.07 11.39
C LEU A 153 -1.47 8.24 10.92
N ARG A 154 -2.47 8.62 11.72
CA ARG A 154 -3.41 9.72 11.43
C ARG A 154 -4.26 9.48 10.18
N VAL A 155 -4.50 8.21 9.86
CA VAL A 155 -5.40 7.72 8.80
C VAL A 155 -6.25 6.59 9.36
N GLY A 156 -7.39 6.31 8.72
CA GLY A 156 -8.23 5.17 9.08
C GLY A 156 -7.90 3.94 8.24
N PHE A 157 -8.72 2.90 8.43
CA PHE A 157 -8.60 1.67 7.65
C PHE A 157 -8.98 1.82 6.18
N ASP A 158 -9.62 2.94 5.79
CA ASP A 158 -9.94 3.30 4.40
C ASP A 158 -8.74 3.25 3.45
N VAL A 159 -7.51 3.37 3.97
CA VAL A 159 -6.28 3.30 3.17
C VAL A 159 -5.39 2.09 3.54
N CYS A 160 -5.91 1.14 4.32
CA CYS A 160 -5.14 -0.01 4.81
C CYS A 160 -4.92 -1.04 3.68
N SER A 161 -3.79 -0.93 2.99
CA SER A 161 -3.48 -1.81 1.85
C SER A 161 -3.48 -3.31 2.20
N ALA A 162 -3.22 -3.67 3.47
CA ALA A 162 -3.25 -5.06 3.92
C ALA A 162 -4.61 -5.73 3.69
N PHE A 163 -5.72 -4.98 3.72
CA PHE A 163 -7.04 -5.53 3.42
C PHE A 163 -7.19 -6.00 1.98
N HIS A 164 -6.40 -5.49 1.03
CA HIS A 164 -6.40 -6.07 -0.31
C HIS A 164 -5.94 -7.54 -0.29
N LEU A 165 -5.00 -7.93 0.58
CA LEU A 165 -4.63 -9.35 0.73
C LEU A 165 -5.83 -10.21 1.18
N ALA A 166 -6.75 -9.65 1.96
CA ALA A 166 -7.98 -10.33 2.33
C ALA A 166 -8.91 -10.53 1.11
N GLU A 167 -8.97 -9.58 0.17
CA GLU A 167 -9.72 -9.74 -1.08
C GLU A 167 -9.21 -10.93 -1.92
N TYR A 168 -7.90 -11.20 -1.88
CA TYR A 168 -7.31 -12.38 -2.54
C TYR A 168 -7.63 -13.70 -1.85
N ARG A 169 -7.99 -13.65 -0.56
CA ARG A 169 -8.20 -14.84 0.28
C ARG A 169 -9.67 -15.13 0.57
N MET A 170 -10.57 -14.16 0.33
CA MET A 170 -12.00 -14.34 0.57
C MET A 170 -12.62 -15.37 -0.39
N THR A 171 -13.72 -15.98 0.05
CA THR A 171 -14.52 -16.93 -0.73
C THR A 171 -15.99 -16.53 -0.68
N PRO A 172 -16.72 -16.45 -1.82
CA PRO A 172 -16.24 -16.63 -3.20
C PRO A 172 -15.21 -15.56 -3.62
N PRO A 173 -14.36 -15.84 -4.62
CA PRO A 173 -13.32 -14.92 -5.04
C PRO A 173 -13.90 -13.63 -5.62
N ALA A 174 -13.17 -12.53 -5.45
CA ALA A 174 -13.50 -11.27 -6.11
C ALA A 174 -13.48 -11.43 -7.64
N PRO A 175 -14.25 -10.60 -8.38
CA PRO A 175 -14.20 -10.61 -9.84
C PRO A 175 -12.82 -10.20 -10.36
N LEU A 176 -12.48 -10.64 -11.55
CA LEU A 176 -11.26 -10.25 -12.26
C LEU A 176 -11.52 -9.07 -13.19
N ARG A 177 -10.49 -8.27 -13.45
CA ARG A 177 -10.46 -7.31 -14.57
C ARG A 177 -9.08 -7.25 -15.21
N THR A 178 -9.04 -6.75 -16.44
CA THR A 178 -7.79 -6.42 -17.11
C THR A 178 -7.22 -5.10 -16.60
N TYR A 179 -5.95 -5.13 -16.25
CA TYR A 179 -5.10 -3.99 -15.93
C TYR A 179 -4.06 -3.77 -17.02
N ARG A 180 -3.63 -2.52 -17.18
CA ARG A 180 -2.55 -2.15 -18.10
C ARG A 180 -1.63 -1.11 -17.49
N CYS A 181 -0.34 -1.24 -17.73
CA CYS A 181 0.70 -0.31 -17.26
C CYS A 181 1.83 -0.18 -18.29
N VAL A 182 2.62 0.88 -18.17
CA VAL A 182 3.80 1.10 -19.01
C VAL A 182 5.05 0.54 -18.33
N VAL A 183 5.84 -0.24 -19.06
CA VAL A 183 7.08 -0.87 -18.58
C VAL A 183 8.18 -0.81 -19.64
N GLY A 184 9.45 -0.83 -19.23
CA GLY A 184 10.59 -0.83 -20.16
C GLY A 184 10.79 0.54 -20.81
N GLU A 185 10.14 0.80 -21.94
CA GLU A 185 10.23 2.06 -22.70
C GLU A 185 8.91 2.85 -22.71
N ARG A 186 8.97 4.10 -23.16
CA ARG A 186 7.78 4.98 -23.19
C ARG A 186 6.69 4.40 -24.08
N GLY A 187 5.46 4.40 -23.57
CA GLY A 187 4.30 3.90 -24.30
C GLY A 187 4.27 2.39 -24.54
N ASN A 188 5.21 1.62 -23.99
CA ASN A 188 5.16 0.16 -24.03
C ASN A 188 4.18 -0.36 -22.96
N TRP A 189 2.91 -0.44 -23.34
CA TRP A 189 1.83 -0.93 -22.48
C TRP A 189 1.77 -2.45 -22.47
N ILE A 190 1.86 -3.05 -21.28
CA ILE A 190 1.52 -4.46 -21.06
C ILE A 190 0.13 -4.58 -20.46
N SER A 191 -0.48 -5.75 -20.60
CA SER A 191 -1.78 -6.09 -20.02
C SER A 191 -1.70 -7.36 -19.20
N TYR A 192 -2.45 -7.43 -18.11
CA TYR A 192 -2.62 -8.63 -17.30
C TYR A 192 -3.99 -8.61 -16.63
N GLU A 193 -4.44 -9.77 -16.14
CA GLU A 193 -5.67 -9.90 -15.37
C GLU A 193 -5.36 -10.08 -13.90
N ASP A 194 -6.15 -9.41 -13.05
CA ASP A 194 -6.06 -9.54 -11.61
C ASP A 194 -7.41 -9.15 -10.96
N LEU A 195 -7.53 -9.32 -9.65
CA LEU A 195 -8.76 -9.01 -8.91
C LEU A 195 -9.14 -7.54 -9.05
N VAL A 196 -10.44 -7.26 -9.09
CA VAL A 196 -10.98 -5.92 -8.87
C VAL A 196 -10.76 -5.57 -7.40
N LEU A 197 -9.77 -4.73 -7.14
CA LEU A 197 -9.52 -4.19 -5.81
C LEU A 197 -10.58 -3.14 -5.46
N ASP A 198 -11.18 -3.26 -4.28
CA ASP A 198 -12.20 -2.35 -3.77
C ASP A 198 -11.91 -1.99 -2.31
N ASP A 199 -11.56 -0.72 -2.08
CA ASP A 199 -11.28 -0.14 -0.76
C ASP A 199 -12.48 0.62 -0.17
N SER A 200 -13.63 0.66 -0.86
CA SER A 200 -14.76 1.53 -0.51
C SER A 200 -15.40 1.23 0.86
N ASP A 201 -15.31 -0.02 1.31
CA ASP A 201 -15.83 -0.49 2.59
C ASP A 201 -14.74 -0.78 3.64
N PHE A 202 -13.46 -0.54 3.34
CA PHE A 202 -12.35 -0.84 4.26
C PHE A 202 -12.50 -0.11 5.60
N GLY A 203 -13.01 1.13 5.58
CA GLY A 203 -13.33 1.87 6.80
C GLY A 203 -14.44 1.22 7.64
N VAL A 204 -15.40 0.52 7.01
CA VAL A 204 -16.45 -0.25 7.70
C VAL A 204 -15.89 -1.54 8.29
N ILE A 205 -15.06 -2.26 7.53
CA ILE A 205 -14.35 -3.47 7.99
C ILE A 205 -13.50 -3.13 9.23
N GLY A 206 -12.68 -2.08 9.15
CA GLY A 206 -11.85 -1.63 10.26
C GLY A 206 -12.63 -1.28 11.53
N LYS A 207 -13.81 -0.66 11.39
CA LYS A 207 -14.70 -0.35 12.54
C LYS A 207 -15.31 -1.59 13.20
N ARG A 208 -15.35 -2.72 12.50
CA ARG A 208 -15.90 -4.00 12.98
C ARG A 208 -14.80 -4.96 13.47
N LEU A 209 -13.54 -4.52 13.51
CA LEU A 209 -12.48 -5.29 14.14
C LEU A 209 -12.76 -5.39 15.66
N PRO A 210 -12.52 -6.56 16.28
CA PRO A 210 -12.53 -6.68 17.72
C PRO A 210 -11.52 -5.71 18.36
N ARG A 211 -11.89 -5.10 19.48
CA ARG A 211 -11.09 -4.03 20.10
C ARG A 211 -9.73 -4.51 20.57
N GLU A 212 -9.61 -5.79 20.89
CA GLU A 212 -8.38 -6.46 21.29
C GLU A 212 -7.35 -6.58 20.16
N LEU A 213 -7.76 -6.47 18.88
CA LEU A 213 -6.85 -6.54 17.74
C LEU A 213 -6.18 -5.20 17.40
N VAL A 214 -6.63 -4.11 18.04
CA VAL A 214 -6.16 -2.75 17.74
C VAL A 214 -5.71 -2.03 19.01
N VAL A 215 -4.57 -1.34 18.91
CA VAL A 215 -4.12 -0.40 19.94
C VAL A 215 -4.20 0.99 19.37
N GLU A 216 -5.00 1.85 19.99
CA GLU A 216 -5.22 3.23 19.54
C GLU A 216 -4.63 4.24 20.52
N ARG A 217 -4.04 5.30 19.97
CA ARG A 217 -3.64 6.51 20.69
C ARG A 217 -4.04 7.73 19.87
N GLU A 218 -3.96 8.90 20.48
CA GLU A 218 -4.12 10.16 19.77
C GLU A 218 -2.76 10.83 19.55
N TRP A 219 -2.56 11.39 18.36
CA TRP A 219 -1.43 12.25 18.05
C TRP A 219 -1.82 13.37 17.08
N ALA A 220 -1.50 14.60 17.46
CA ALA A 220 -1.82 15.81 16.69
C ALA A 220 -3.31 15.84 16.24
N GLY A 221 -4.21 15.58 17.20
CA GLY A 221 -5.67 15.63 17.02
C GLY A 221 -6.26 14.53 16.13
N LYS A 222 -5.51 13.44 15.89
CA LYS A 222 -5.93 12.31 15.06
C LYS A 222 -5.55 10.98 15.70
N THR A 223 -6.35 9.96 15.44
CA THR A 223 -6.08 8.58 15.88
C THR A 223 -4.83 8.03 15.21
N VAL A 224 -4.06 7.27 15.98
CA VAL A 224 -2.96 6.44 15.52
C VAL A 224 -3.27 5.02 15.97
N THR A 225 -3.37 4.09 15.02
CA THR A 225 -3.78 2.71 15.28
C THR A 225 -2.65 1.77 14.93
N LEU A 226 -2.33 0.85 15.83
CA LEU A 226 -1.40 -0.26 15.60
C LEU A 226 -2.17 -1.58 15.69
N CYS A 227 -1.91 -2.49 14.75
CA CYS A 227 -2.46 -3.85 14.77
C CYS A 227 -1.47 -4.87 14.20
N ALA A 228 -1.67 -6.15 14.52
CA ALA A 228 -0.94 -7.24 13.89
C ALA A 228 -1.55 -7.53 12.51
N MET A 229 -0.71 -7.64 11.47
CA MET A 229 -1.19 -7.80 10.10
C MET A 229 -1.99 -9.09 9.93
N ARG A 230 -1.56 -10.19 10.56
CA ARG A 230 -2.23 -11.48 10.43
C ARG A 230 -3.68 -11.43 10.92
N ASP A 231 -3.85 -11.00 12.16
CA ASP A 231 -5.16 -10.96 12.81
C ASP A 231 -6.17 -10.10 12.05
N VAL A 232 -5.76 -8.92 11.56
CA VAL A 232 -6.69 -8.03 10.85
C VAL A 232 -6.96 -8.48 9.42
N VAL A 233 -6.00 -9.12 8.75
CA VAL A 233 -6.23 -9.70 7.41
C VAL A 233 -7.17 -10.89 7.52
N ASP A 234 -6.94 -11.81 8.47
CA ASP A 234 -7.77 -13.00 8.64
C ASP A 234 -9.20 -12.63 9.02
N HIS A 235 -9.38 -11.64 9.91
CA HIS A 235 -10.71 -11.13 10.23
C HIS A 235 -11.38 -10.43 9.04
N ALA A 236 -10.62 -9.68 8.23
CA ALA A 236 -11.15 -9.05 7.03
C ALA A 236 -11.61 -10.08 5.98
N VAL A 237 -10.90 -11.22 5.85
CA VAL A 237 -11.30 -12.33 4.97
C VAL A 237 -12.71 -12.82 5.32
N ASP A 238 -12.94 -13.12 6.60
CA ASP A 238 -14.23 -13.62 7.09
C ASP A 238 -15.35 -12.59 6.89
N GLN A 239 -15.06 -11.31 7.18
CA GLN A 239 -16.04 -10.25 7.01
C GLN A 239 -16.42 -10.05 5.54
N MET A 240 -15.43 -9.93 4.66
CA MET A 240 -15.66 -9.71 3.22
C MET A 240 -16.46 -10.86 2.62
N ALA A 241 -16.09 -12.11 2.93
CA ALA A 241 -16.82 -13.31 2.51
C ALA A 241 -18.30 -13.29 2.95
N GLY A 242 -18.59 -12.71 4.12
CA GLY A 242 -19.93 -12.65 4.69
C GLY A 242 -20.91 -11.69 4.01
N TYR A 243 -20.46 -10.62 3.34
CA TYR A 243 -21.39 -9.62 2.78
C TYR A 243 -21.05 -9.09 1.39
N ARG A 244 -19.79 -9.15 0.91
CA ARG A 244 -19.45 -8.66 -0.43
C ARG A 244 -20.09 -9.45 -1.57
N PRO A 245 -20.33 -10.78 -1.47
CA PRO A 245 -21.06 -11.50 -2.52
C PRO A 245 -22.49 -11.00 -2.74
N GLY A 246 -23.09 -10.26 -1.79
CA GLY A 246 -24.41 -9.66 -1.92
C GLY A 246 -24.41 -8.21 -2.43
N LEU A 247 -23.24 -7.62 -2.72
CA LEU A 247 -23.09 -6.24 -3.20
C LEU A 247 -23.01 -6.12 -4.73
N THR A 248 -22.94 -7.25 -5.45
CA THR A 248 -22.84 -7.32 -6.92
C THR A 248 -24.20 -7.34 -7.61
#